data_AF-A0A182P5F1-F1
#
_entry.id   AF-A0A182P5F1-F1
#
_cell.length_a   1.000
_cell.length_b   1.000
_cell.length_c   1.000
_cell.angle_alpha   90.00
_cell.angle_beta   90.00
_cell.angle_gamma   90.00
#
_symmetry.space_group_name_H-M   'P 1'
#
loop_
_entity.id
_entity.type
_entity.pdbx_description
1 polymer ?
#
loop_
_entity_poly.entity_id
_entity_poly.type
_entity_poly.pdbx_seq_one_letter_code
_entity_poly.pdbx_strand_id
1 'polypeptide(L)'
;MIEMNEFSRLLLREARKEYQLILGRCNDFGFEYVIQRPPQARICFGSSIERETVPLRGPAVSALMRRRQPELLGENLAPGSHNIGYDAGTPENHPALRKRVSRKGYGPLAAACVRFNFEEVSNSPGVGDYDLVKKQSKAKQMAKPFGSGTDERTKDRSLAYPGVGTYIFKTRKDIRNHSFGGTIKIMPAARTLCKTENFDRCQRCDERPEVDYWKNLRTDRSLCRRCMVKELEDARTCSKHKSDQNKRMDALKEYKRVRHCAYYHRHDKTSAAIQFISNKQLKRKFRLENYLSMFE
;
A
#
# COMPACT_ATOMS: atom_id res chain seq x y z
N MET A 1 -10.73 -18.70 11.99
CA MET A 1 -11.19 -17.40 11.45
C MET A 1 -10.47 -17.12 10.13
N ILE A 2 -11.26 -16.97 9.05
CA ILE A 2 -10.93 -16.39 7.74
C ILE A 2 -10.20 -17.30 6.72
N GLU A 3 -10.88 -18.37 6.26
CA GLU A 3 -10.76 -18.92 4.88
C GLU A 3 -12.02 -18.66 4.03
N MET A 4 -12.91 -17.79 4.50
CA MET A 4 -14.22 -17.52 3.89
C MET A 4 -14.18 -16.56 2.68
N ASN A 5 -13.01 -16.07 2.24
CA ASN A 5 -12.95 -14.90 1.36
C ASN A 5 -12.62 -15.21 -0.11
N GLU A 6 -11.83 -16.25 -0.40
CA GLU A 6 -11.51 -16.62 -1.79
C GLU A 6 -12.61 -17.47 -2.43
N PHE A 7 -13.18 -18.42 -1.69
CA PHE A 7 -14.31 -19.23 -2.13
C PHE A 7 -15.54 -18.37 -2.43
N SER A 8 -15.88 -17.44 -1.53
CA SER A 8 -16.96 -16.46 -1.74
C SER A 8 -16.74 -15.57 -2.96
N ARG A 9 -15.47 -15.24 -3.28
CA ARG A 9 -15.13 -14.44 -4.47
C ARG A 9 -15.22 -15.24 -5.77
N LEU A 10 -14.90 -16.53 -5.72
CA LEU A 10 -15.08 -17.44 -6.85
C LEU A 10 -16.57 -17.64 -7.13
N LEU A 11 -17.37 -17.91 -6.08
CA LEU A 11 -18.83 -17.97 -6.17
C LEU A 11 -19.43 -16.68 -6.74
N LEU A 12 -18.98 -15.50 -6.29
CA LEU A 12 -19.44 -14.21 -6.84
C LEU A 12 -19.03 -13.99 -8.31
N ARG A 13 -17.92 -14.59 -8.77
CA ARG A 13 -17.50 -14.55 -10.18
C ARG A 13 -18.30 -15.51 -11.04
N GLU A 14 -18.55 -16.71 -10.54
CA GLU A 14 -19.40 -17.70 -11.19
C GLU A 14 -20.84 -17.19 -11.29
N ALA A 15 -21.40 -16.64 -10.22
CA ALA A 15 -22.72 -16.00 -10.22
C ALA A 15 -22.84 -14.85 -11.24
N ARG A 16 -21.76 -14.08 -11.47
CA ARG A 16 -21.75 -13.03 -12.51
C ARG A 16 -21.70 -13.59 -13.94
N LYS A 17 -21.02 -14.73 -14.14
CA LYS A 17 -20.99 -15.43 -15.44
C LYS A 17 -22.34 -16.09 -15.74
N GLU A 18 -22.94 -16.72 -14.73
CA GLU A 18 -24.30 -17.25 -14.82
C GLU A 18 -25.31 -16.14 -15.11
N TYR A 19 -25.20 -14.98 -14.45
CA TYR A 19 -26.03 -13.82 -14.73
C TYR A 19 -25.92 -13.33 -16.17
N GLN A 20 -24.69 -13.25 -16.72
CA GLN A 20 -24.49 -12.88 -18.13
C GLN A 20 -25.05 -13.93 -19.11
N LEU A 21 -24.96 -15.21 -18.75
CA LEU A 21 -25.57 -16.30 -19.53
C LEU A 21 -27.10 -16.26 -19.48
N ILE A 22 -27.69 -15.93 -18.32
CA ILE A 22 -29.14 -15.76 -18.17
C ILE A 22 -29.61 -14.55 -18.99
N LEU A 23 -28.92 -13.41 -18.91
CA LEU A 23 -29.22 -12.23 -19.73
C LEU A 23 -29.10 -12.52 -21.23
N GLY A 24 -28.05 -13.23 -21.65
CA GLY A 24 -27.87 -13.65 -23.04
C GLY A 24 -29.03 -14.52 -23.51
N ARG A 25 -29.38 -15.56 -22.74
CA ARG A 25 -30.52 -16.44 -23.05
C ARG A 25 -31.85 -15.70 -23.05
N CYS A 26 -32.10 -14.84 -22.08
CA CYS A 26 -33.34 -14.04 -22.01
C CYS A 26 -33.48 -13.14 -23.25
N ASN A 27 -32.40 -12.50 -23.69
CA ASN A 27 -32.39 -11.70 -24.92
C ASN A 27 -32.61 -12.57 -26.18
N ASP A 28 -32.02 -13.77 -26.25
CA ASP A 28 -32.22 -14.70 -27.36
C ASP A 28 -33.68 -15.18 -27.48
N PHE A 29 -34.40 -15.28 -26.35
CA PHE A 29 -35.82 -15.60 -26.29
C PHE A 29 -36.75 -14.37 -26.36
N GLY A 30 -36.21 -13.15 -26.53
CA GLY A 30 -37.01 -11.91 -26.59
C GLY A 30 -37.61 -11.45 -25.26
N PHE A 31 -37.15 -11.98 -24.12
CA PHE A 31 -37.56 -11.58 -22.79
C PHE A 31 -36.65 -10.48 -22.23
N GLU A 32 -37.21 -9.30 -21.98
CA GLU A 32 -36.50 -8.20 -21.31
C GLU A 32 -36.39 -8.49 -19.80
N TYR A 33 -35.20 -8.86 -19.34
CA TYR A 33 -34.95 -9.14 -17.94
C TYR A 33 -34.86 -7.83 -17.13
N VAL A 34 -35.99 -7.37 -16.59
CA VAL A 34 -36.06 -6.16 -15.74
C VAL A 34 -35.87 -6.54 -14.28
N ILE A 35 -34.73 -6.18 -13.68
CA ILE A 35 -34.54 -6.28 -12.23
C ILE A 35 -35.37 -5.17 -11.58
N GLN A 36 -36.53 -5.54 -11.03
CA GLN A 36 -37.27 -4.67 -10.13
C GLN A 36 -36.44 -4.50 -8.85
N ARG A 37 -35.82 -3.32 -8.68
CA ARG A 37 -35.13 -3.01 -7.44
C ARG A 37 -36.16 -3.04 -6.30
N PRO A 38 -35.89 -3.73 -5.18
CA PRO A 38 -36.79 -3.70 -4.05
C PRO A 38 -36.96 -2.25 -3.59
N PRO A 39 -38.19 -1.83 -3.23
CA PRO A 39 -38.43 -0.49 -2.76
C PRO A 39 -37.55 -0.20 -1.54
N GLN A 40 -36.97 1.00 -1.48
CA GLN A 40 -36.07 1.39 -0.41
C GLN A 40 -36.78 1.29 0.95
N ALA A 41 -36.17 0.56 1.89
CA ALA A 41 -36.76 0.35 3.20
C ALA A 41 -36.98 1.69 3.92
N ARG A 42 -38.15 1.86 4.54
CA ARG A 42 -38.51 3.07 5.29
C ARG A 42 -37.68 3.12 6.57
N ILE A 43 -36.73 4.06 6.62
CA ILE A 43 -35.76 4.16 7.72
C ILE A 43 -36.42 4.67 9.01
N CYS A 44 -37.54 5.41 8.94
CA CYS A 44 -38.21 5.97 10.11
C CYS A 44 -39.70 6.31 9.87
N PHE A 45 -40.49 6.27 10.95
CA PHE A 45 -41.90 6.69 10.99
C PHE A 45 -42.05 8.16 10.55
N GLY A 46 -43.01 8.45 9.67
CA GLY A 46 -43.28 9.82 9.17
C GLY A 46 -42.41 10.29 8.00
N SER A 47 -41.49 9.44 7.48
CA SER A 47 -40.69 9.75 6.29
C SER A 47 -41.47 9.74 4.97
N SER A 48 -42.68 9.17 4.95
CA SER A 48 -43.57 9.08 3.79
C SER A 48 -44.74 10.07 3.82
N ILE A 49 -44.78 10.98 4.79
CA ILE A 49 -45.81 12.01 4.86
C ILE A 49 -45.29 13.19 4.04
N GLU A 50 -45.95 13.50 2.93
CA GLU A 50 -45.71 14.74 2.18
C GLU A 50 -45.99 15.91 3.13
N ARG A 51 -44.93 16.61 3.51
CA ARG A 51 -45.05 17.86 4.26
C ARG A 51 -45.26 18.96 3.23
N GLU A 52 -46.27 19.80 3.43
CA GLU A 52 -46.36 21.07 2.72
C GLU A 52 -45.10 21.88 3.08
N THR A 53 -44.13 21.86 2.17
CA THR A 53 -42.91 22.64 2.33
C THR A 53 -43.19 24.09 1.99
N VAL A 54 -42.48 24.99 2.68
CA VAL A 54 -42.49 26.44 2.52
C VAL A 54 -42.66 26.82 1.05
N PRO A 55 -43.49 27.84 0.70
CA PRO A 55 -43.85 28.16 -0.68
C PRO A 55 -42.62 28.15 -1.60
N LEU A 56 -42.64 27.29 -2.62
CA LEU A 56 -41.53 27.13 -3.58
C LEU A 56 -41.39 28.32 -4.54
N ARG A 57 -42.43 29.16 -4.60
CA ARG A 57 -42.49 30.37 -5.43
C ARG A 57 -43.18 31.49 -4.67
N GLY A 58 -42.76 32.72 -4.94
CA GLY A 58 -43.36 33.92 -4.36
C GLY A 58 -42.35 34.96 -3.88
N PRO A 59 -42.82 36.16 -3.50
CA PRO A 59 -41.98 37.26 -3.04
C PRO A 59 -41.33 37.00 -1.66
N ALA A 60 -41.87 36.06 -0.89
CA ALA A 60 -41.36 35.68 0.43
C ALA A 60 -40.10 34.78 0.40
N VAL A 61 -39.64 34.37 -0.80
CA VAL A 61 -38.45 33.53 -0.95
C VAL A 61 -37.33 34.33 -1.61
N SER A 62 -36.22 34.50 -0.90
CA SER A 62 -35.04 35.15 -1.47
C SER A 62 -34.38 34.28 -2.56
N ALA A 63 -33.67 34.92 -3.49
CA ALA A 63 -32.94 34.20 -4.54
C ALA A 63 -31.91 33.19 -3.98
N LEU A 64 -31.34 33.47 -2.80
CA LEU A 64 -30.41 32.56 -2.12
C LEU A 64 -31.12 31.32 -1.56
N MET A 65 -32.33 31.49 -1.01
CA MET A 65 -33.13 30.37 -0.51
C MET A 65 -33.56 29.45 -1.65
N ARG A 66 -33.96 30.00 -2.81
CA ARG A 66 -34.26 29.21 -4.02
C ARG A 66 -33.08 28.34 -4.46
N ARG A 67 -31.84 28.84 -4.36
CA ARG A 67 -30.62 28.11 -4.75
C ARG A 67 -30.25 26.94 -3.83
N ARG A 68 -30.77 26.91 -2.61
CA ARG A 68 -30.42 25.90 -1.59
C ARG A 68 -31.57 24.93 -1.30
N GLN A 69 -32.71 25.07 -1.98
CA GLN A 69 -33.84 24.17 -1.78
C GLN A 69 -33.56 22.80 -2.41
N PRO A 70 -33.53 21.72 -1.60
CA PRO A 70 -33.18 20.38 -2.08
C PRO A 70 -34.19 19.86 -3.12
N GLU A 71 -35.45 20.28 -3.02
CA GLU A 71 -36.55 19.94 -3.95
C GLU A 71 -36.32 20.50 -5.37
N LEU A 72 -35.59 21.60 -5.51
CA LEU A 72 -35.22 22.19 -6.81
C LEU A 72 -33.86 21.70 -7.32
N LEU A 73 -32.97 21.27 -6.43
CA LEU A 73 -31.58 20.85 -6.73
C LEU A 73 -31.48 19.53 -7.51
N GLY A 74 -32.57 18.75 -7.59
CA GLY A 74 -32.61 17.49 -8.33
C GLY A 74 -31.70 16.41 -7.74
N GLU A 75 -31.31 15.43 -8.55
CA GLU A 75 -30.56 14.23 -8.10
C GLU A 75 -29.09 14.51 -7.72
N ASN A 76 -28.54 15.67 -8.06
CA ASN A 76 -27.12 16.00 -7.91
C ASN A 76 -26.82 16.84 -6.66
N LEU A 77 -26.94 16.23 -5.48
CA LEU A 77 -26.74 16.87 -4.17
C LEU A 77 -25.28 16.91 -3.69
N ALA A 78 -24.30 16.53 -4.53
CA ALA A 78 -22.90 16.50 -4.13
C ALA A 78 -22.30 17.92 -4.00
N PRO A 79 -21.34 18.15 -3.08
CA PRO A 79 -20.64 19.43 -3.01
C PRO A 79 -19.92 19.72 -4.34
N GLY A 80 -20.28 20.84 -4.98
CA GLY A 80 -19.74 21.27 -6.27
C GLY A 80 -20.57 20.89 -7.50
N SER A 81 -21.70 20.18 -7.35
CA SER A 81 -22.61 19.81 -8.45
C SER A 81 -23.87 20.67 -8.49
N HIS A 82 -23.72 22.00 -8.41
CA HIS A 82 -24.88 22.90 -8.58
C HIS A 82 -25.19 23.08 -10.06
N ASN A 83 -26.43 22.77 -10.46
CA ASN A 83 -26.94 23.20 -11.77
C ASN A 83 -27.01 24.73 -11.76
N ILE A 84 -26.26 25.40 -12.64
CA ILE A 84 -26.24 26.89 -12.70
C ILE A 84 -27.42 27.41 -13.57
N GLY A 85 -28.17 26.52 -14.22
CA GLY A 85 -29.25 26.85 -15.16
C GLY A 85 -30.61 27.22 -14.55
N TYR A 86 -30.69 27.63 -13.29
CA TYR A 86 -31.96 27.92 -12.62
C TYR A 86 -32.61 29.26 -13.01
N ASP A 87 -31.85 30.20 -13.57
CA ASP A 87 -32.37 31.50 -13.98
C ASP A 87 -32.69 31.50 -15.48
N ALA A 88 -33.99 31.56 -15.81
CA ALA A 88 -34.51 31.63 -17.18
C ALA A 88 -33.97 32.83 -18.00
N GLY A 89 -33.36 33.82 -17.33
CA GLY A 89 -32.76 35.02 -17.93
C GLY A 89 -31.24 34.95 -18.16
N THR A 90 -30.57 33.83 -17.85
CA THR A 90 -29.12 33.66 -18.10
C THR A 90 -28.87 32.58 -19.15
N PRO A 91 -29.07 32.89 -20.44
CA PRO A 91 -28.81 31.96 -21.53
C PRO A 91 -27.30 31.83 -21.71
N GLU A 92 -26.74 30.64 -21.42
CA GLU A 92 -25.47 30.05 -21.92
C GLU A 92 -24.13 30.85 -21.83
N ASN A 93 -24.19 32.15 -21.56
CA ASN A 93 -23.11 33.12 -21.63
C ASN A 93 -22.61 33.54 -20.24
N HIS A 94 -23.12 32.92 -19.17
CA HIS A 94 -22.67 33.22 -17.82
C HIS A 94 -21.16 32.89 -17.68
N PRO A 95 -20.32 33.82 -17.18
CA PRO A 95 -18.87 33.62 -17.14
C PRO A 95 -18.43 32.38 -16.35
N ALA A 96 -19.24 31.92 -15.39
CA ALA A 96 -18.98 30.67 -14.65
C ALA A 96 -19.21 29.39 -15.48
N LEU A 97 -20.05 29.43 -16.52
CA LEU A 97 -20.25 28.32 -17.47
C LEU A 97 -19.17 28.30 -18.56
N ARG A 98 -18.61 29.48 -18.88
CA ARG A 98 -17.45 29.61 -19.77
C ARG A 98 -16.18 29.15 -19.04
N LYS A 99 -15.90 27.85 -19.05
CA LYS A 99 -14.57 27.33 -18.69
C LYS A 99 -13.56 27.96 -19.66
N ARG A 100 -12.89 29.05 -19.25
CA ARG A 100 -11.79 29.66 -20.03
C ARG A 100 -10.62 28.67 -20.01
N VAL A 101 -10.54 27.84 -21.03
CA VAL A 101 -9.33 27.07 -21.33
C VAL A 101 -8.32 28.04 -21.93
N SER A 102 -7.07 28.03 -21.45
CA SER A 102 -6.03 28.86 -22.05
C SER A 102 -5.87 28.50 -23.53
N ARG A 103 -5.61 29.47 -24.41
CA ARG A 103 -5.29 29.20 -25.84
C ARG A 103 -4.10 28.25 -26.02
N LYS A 104 -3.25 28.09 -25.00
CA LYS A 104 -2.10 27.19 -24.98
C LYS A 104 -2.44 25.78 -24.47
N GLY A 105 -3.72 25.48 -24.23
CA GLY A 105 -4.16 24.20 -23.67
C GLY A 105 -3.82 24.05 -22.19
N TYR A 106 -3.84 22.80 -21.73
CA TYR A 106 -3.37 22.40 -20.40
C TYR A 106 -1.88 22.04 -20.49
N GLY A 107 -1.07 22.51 -19.53
CA GLY A 107 0.34 22.13 -19.47
C GLY A 107 0.52 20.63 -19.21
N PRO A 108 1.69 20.05 -19.51
CA PRO A 108 1.96 18.61 -19.32
C PRO A 108 1.89 18.13 -17.85
N LEU A 109 1.70 19.05 -16.90
CA LEU A 109 1.48 18.78 -15.47
C LEU A 109 0.00 18.79 -15.07
N ALA A 110 -0.91 19.11 -15.99
CA ALA A 110 -2.33 19.03 -15.72
C ALA A 110 -2.74 17.55 -15.68
N ALA A 111 -3.25 17.12 -14.52
CA ALA A 111 -3.77 15.78 -14.34
C ALA A 111 -5.02 15.58 -15.22
N ALA A 112 -4.83 15.00 -16.41
CA ALA A 112 -5.90 14.57 -17.30
C ALA A 112 -6.46 13.19 -16.94
N CYS A 113 -5.87 12.52 -15.94
CA CYS A 113 -6.31 11.22 -15.46
C CYS A 113 -7.42 11.33 -14.40
N VAL A 114 -8.22 10.27 -14.27
CA VAL A 114 -9.24 10.13 -13.22
C VAL A 114 -8.57 10.34 -11.86
N ARG A 115 -9.06 11.34 -11.11
CA ARG A 115 -8.46 11.80 -9.83
C ARG A 115 -8.35 10.68 -8.79
N PHE A 116 -9.17 9.65 -8.92
CA PHE A 116 -9.16 8.45 -8.09
C PHE A 116 -9.13 7.20 -8.98
N ASN A 117 -7.99 6.53 -9.05
CA ASN A 117 -7.94 5.17 -9.60
C ASN A 117 -8.53 4.23 -8.55
N PHE A 118 -9.77 3.78 -8.78
CA PHE A 118 -10.45 2.79 -7.92
C PHE A 118 -9.92 1.37 -8.13
N GLU A 119 -9.01 1.15 -9.08
CA GLU A 119 -8.29 -0.11 -9.24
C GLU A 119 -7.35 -0.32 -8.05
N GLU A 120 -7.82 -1.15 -7.11
CA GLU A 120 -7.11 -1.67 -5.95
C GLU A 120 -6.06 -0.72 -5.36
N VAL A 121 -6.55 0.20 -4.54
CA VAL A 121 -5.74 0.74 -3.45
C VAL A 121 -5.27 -0.47 -2.64
N SER A 122 -4.00 -0.84 -2.81
CA SER A 122 -3.42 -1.89 -1.98
C SER A 122 -3.45 -1.36 -0.55
N ASN A 123 -4.31 -1.92 0.32
CA ASN A 123 -4.37 -1.61 1.76
C ASN A 123 -3.05 -1.91 2.49
N SER A 124 -2.01 -2.35 1.78
CA SER A 124 -0.65 -2.48 2.29
C SER A 124 0.06 -1.13 2.18
N PRO A 125 0.64 -0.62 3.27
CA PRO A 125 1.46 0.59 3.20
C PRO A 125 2.62 0.39 2.22
N GLY A 126 2.83 1.39 1.39
CA GLY A 126 4.03 1.56 0.59
C GLY A 126 5.26 1.74 1.47
N VAL A 127 6.43 1.47 0.88
CA VAL A 127 7.73 1.75 1.51
C VAL A 127 7.76 3.24 1.81
N GLY A 128 7.75 3.59 3.10
CA GLY A 128 7.79 4.95 3.64
C GLY A 128 6.48 5.74 3.68
N ASP A 129 5.32 5.10 3.49
CA ASP A 129 4.01 5.74 3.70
C ASP A 129 3.81 6.21 5.15
N TYR A 130 4.47 5.54 6.10
CA TYR A 130 4.53 5.92 7.51
C TYR A 130 5.91 6.50 7.90
N ASP A 131 6.64 7.10 6.95
CA ASP A 131 7.81 7.90 7.29
C ASP A 131 7.35 9.18 8.01
N LEU A 132 7.18 9.07 9.34
CA LEU A 132 7.12 10.23 10.20
C LEU A 132 8.44 10.98 10.01
N VAL A 133 8.39 12.17 9.41
CA VAL A 133 9.55 13.04 9.19
C VAL A 133 10.15 13.38 10.56
N LYS A 134 11.03 12.53 11.06
CA LYS A 134 11.87 12.80 12.22
C LYS A 134 13.17 13.39 11.71
N LYS A 135 13.10 14.63 11.24
CA LYS A 135 14.23 15.52 11.52
C LYS A 135 14.20 15.77 13.02
N GLN A 136 14.75 14.84 13.80
CA GLN A 136 15.25 15.19 15.11
C GLN A 136 16.40 16.16 14.84
N SER A 137 16.09 17.45 14.72
CA SER A 137 17.10 18.46 15.01
C SER A 137 17.64 18.08 16.39
N LYS A 138 18.95 17.95 16.52
CA LYS A 138 19.55 17.80 17.84
C LYS A 138 19.02 19.00 18.64
N ALA A 139 18.17 18.75 19.64
CA ALA A 139 17.72 19.81 20.52
C ALA A 139 19.00 20.47 21.06
N LYS A 140 19.13 21.79 20.87
CA LYS A 140 20.24 22.53 21.48
C LYS A 140 20.25 22.15 22.95
N GLN A 141 21.39 21.68 23.46
CA GLN A 141 21.51 21.34 24.87
C GLN A 141 21.27 22.63 25.66
N MET A 142 20.07 22.76 26.23
CA MET A 142 19.77 23.84 27.14
C MET A 142 20.53 23.59 28.45
N ALA A 143 21.03 24.67 29.06
CA ALA A 143 21.64 24.59 30.37
C ALA A 143 20.63 23.96 31.35
N LYS A 144 21.11 22.98 32.12
CA LYS A 144 20.28 22.28 33.11
C LYS A 144 19.66 23.29 34.08
N PRO A 145 18.34 23.28 34.33
CA PRO A 145 17.77 24.09 35.39
C PRO A 145 18.29 23.63 36.75
N PHE A 146 18.44 24.57 37.67
CA PHE A 146 18.94 24.35 39.04
C PHE A 146 18.15 23.21 39.72
N GLY A 147 18.85 22.21 40.26
CA GLY A 147 18.23 21.07 40.95
C GLY A 147 17.99 19.79 40.11
N SER A 148 18.25 19.79 38.80
CA SER A 148 18.09 18.60 37.93
C SER A 148 19.27 17.60 37.95
N GLY A 149 20.03 17.61 39.05
CA GLY A 149 21.22 16.79 39.26
C GLY A 149 20.98 15.53 40.10
N THR A 150 19.74 15.17 40.39
CA THR A 150 19.44 13.90 41.07
C THR A 150 19.40 12.78 40.04
N ASP A 151 20.13 11.70 40.33
CA ASP A 151 20.26 10.54 39.46
C ASP A 151 18.92 9.76 39.46
N GLU A 152 17.95 10.19 38.65
CA GLU A 152 16.67 9.47 38.45
C GLU A 152 16.86 8.07 37.81
N ARG A 153 18.11 7.66 37.54
CA ARG A 153 18.44 6.37 36.92
C ARG A 153 18.13 5.15 37.79
N THR A 154 17.79 5.34 39.06
CA THR A 154 17.36 4.27 39.99
C THR A 154 15.85 4.21 40.22
N LYS A 155 15.02 5.00 39.51
CA LYS A 155 13.57 4.78 39.53
C LYS A 155 13.24 3.49 38.76
N ASP A 156 13.09 2.42 39.54
CA ASP A 156 12.39 1.17 39.27
C ASP A 156 12.00 0.95 37.81
N ARG A 157 12.95 0.41 37.05
CA ARG A 157 12.62 -0.27 35.79
C ARG A 157 11.84 -1.54 36.14
N SER A 158 10.54 -1.41 36.34
CA SER A 158 9.68 -2.57 36.45
C SER A 158 9.91 -3.46 35.22
N LEU A 159 10.28 -4.73 35.42
CA LEU A 159 10.39 -5.71 34.32
C LEU A 159 9.04 -5.94 33.62
N ALA A 160 7.94 -5.63 34.31
CA ALA A 160 6.57 -5.75 33.80
C ALA A 160 6.21 -4.70 32.74
N TYR A 161 6.77 -3.49 32.83
CA TYR A 161 6.44 -2.40 31.91
C TYR A 161 7.70 -1.66 31.43
N PRO A 162 7.96 -1.64 30.12
CA PRO A 162 9.06 -0.87 29.55
C PRO A 162 8.87 0.63 29.86
N GLY A 163 9.76 1.22 30.65
CA GLY A 163 9.74 2.65 30.97
C GLY A 163 9.85 3.56 29.75
N VAL A 164 9.47 4.83 29.87
CA VAL A 164 9.52 5.80 28.76
C VAL A 164 10.93 5.87 28.18
N GLY A 165 11.06 5.67 26.86
CA GLY A 165 12.36 5.70 26.16
C GLY A 165 13.13 4.37 26.12
N THR A 166 12.56 3.26 26.60
CA THR A 166 13.15 1.92 26.48
C THR A 166 13.07 1.33 25.06
N TYR A 167 12.17 1.83 24.21
CA TYR A 167 12.10 1.44 22.80
C TYR A 167 13.24 2.10 22.00
N ILE A 168 14.31 1.34 21.77
CA ILE A 168 15.37 1.74 20.85
C ILE A 168 14.85 1.53 19.43
N PHE A 169 14.51 2.61 18.73
CA PHE A 169 14.23 2.55 17.30
C PHE A 169 15.54 2.25 16.57
N LYS A 170 15.66 1.06 15.97
CA LYS A 170 16.73 0.78 15.02
C LYS A 170 16.65 1.79 13.87
N THR A 171 17.80 2.27 13.42
CA THR A 171 17.89 3.11 12.23
C THR A 171 17.37 2.34 11.03
N ARG A 172 16.35 2.88 10.36
CA ARG A 172 15.76 2.24 9.17
C ARG A 172 16.82 2.15 8.07
N LYS A 173 16.92 0.99 7.44
CA LYS A 173 17.75 0.81 6.25
C LYS A 173 17.05 1.45 5.06
N ASP A 174 17.73 2.38 4.39
CA ASP A 174 17.23 2.88 3.11
C ASP A 174 17.42 1.80 2.04
N ILE A 175 16.30 1.38 1.46
CA ILE A 175 16.23 0.38 0.40
C ILE A 175 15.97 1.02 -0.97
N ARG A 176 15.83 2.35 -1.03
CA ARG A 176 15.58 3.10 -2.25
C ARG A 176 16.90 3.50 -2.89
N ASN A 177 17.04 3.21 -4.18
CA ASN A 177 18.07 3.80 -5.01
C ASN A 177 17.49 5.05 -5.67
N HIS A 178 18.02 6.19 -5.25
CA HIS A 178 17.69 7.49 -5.81
C HIS A 178 18.58 7.78 -7.02
N SER A 179 17.97 8.20 -8.13
CA SER A 179 18.65 8.83 -9.26
C SER A 179 18.18 10.27 -9.35
N PHE A 180 19.10 11.23 -9.48
CA PHE A 180 18.74 12.64 -9.62
C PHE A 180 17.87 12.85 -10.86
N GLY A 181 16.63 13.33 -10.69
CA GLY A 181 15.65 13.52 -11.77
C GLY A 181 15.06 12.23 -12.37
N GLY A 182 15.36 11.05 -11.82
CA GLY A 182 14.91 9.76 -12.36
C GLY A 182 13.98 8.97 -11.42
N THR A 183 13.53 7.81 -11.91
CA THR A 183 12.64 6.91 -11.16
C THR A 183 13.33 6.28 -9.95
N ILE A 184 12.70 6.31 -8.78
CA ILE A 184 13.17 5.62 -7.59
C ILE A 184 13.08 4.10 -7.79
N LYS A 185 14.19 3.38 -7.65
CA LYS A 185 14.23 1.91 -7.72
C LYS A 185 14.28 1.33 -6.31
N ILE A 186 13.31 0.49 -5.96
CA ILE A 186 13.32 -0.24 -4.68
C ILE A 186 14.20 -1.48 -4.83
N MET A 187 15.25 -1.58 -4.00
CA MET A 187 16.09 -2.76 -3.94
C MET A 187 15.36 -3.87 -3.18
N PRO A 188 15.16 -5.05 -3.78
CA PRO A 188 14.44 -6.13 -3.12
C PRO A 188 15.23 -6.66 -1.92
N ALA A 189 14.53 -6.97 -0.83
CA ALA A 189 15.10 -7.48 0.41
C ALA A 189 15.89 -8.79 0.22
N ALA A 190 15.41 -9.66 -0.67
CA ALA A 190 16.09 -10.88 -1.11
C ALA A 190 16.09 -10.94 -2.64
N ARG A 191 17.22 -11.35 -3.24
CA ARG A 191 17.30 -11.60 -4.69
C ARG A 191 16.73 -12.97 -5.01
N THR A 192 15.94 -13.07 -6.07
CA THR A 192 15.43 -14.37 -6.53
C THR A 192 16.33 -14.93 -7.62
N LEU A 193 16.85 -16.14 -7.44
CA LEU A 193 17.57 -16.89 -8.47
C LEU A 193 16.61 -17.86 -9.16
N CYS A 194 16.54 -17.75 -10.48
CA CYS A 194 15.78 -18.64 -11.33
C CYS A 194 16.68 -19.76 -11.83
N LYS A 195 16.48 -20.98 -11.33
CA LYS A 195 17.19 -22.20 -11.75
C LYS A 195 16.18 -23.35 -11.81
N THR A 196 16.44 -24.33 -12.66
CA THR A 196 15.58 -25.51 -12.82
C THR A 196 15.46 -26.31 -11.52
N GLU A 197 16.60 -26.51 -10.85
CA GLU A 197 16.68 -27.18 -9.56
C GLU A 197 17.59 -26.39 -8.60
N ASN A 198 17.24 -26.41 -7.31
CA ASN A 198 18.04 -25.75 -6.27
C ASN A 198 19.06 -26.74 -5.68
N PHE A 199 20.29 -26.69 -6.19
CA PHE A 199 21.42 -27.47 -5.69
C PHE A 199 22.36 -26.68 -4.77
N ASP A 200 22.00 -25.47 -4.36
CA ASP A 200 22.85 -24.69 -3.47
C ASP A 200 22.92 -25.39 -2.09
N ARG A 201 24.12 -25.57 -1.54
CA ARG A 201 24.38 -26.22 -0.24
C ARG A 201 25.15 -25.28 0.68
N CYS A 202 24.88 -25.33 1.98
CA CYS A 202 25.58 -24.50 2.94
C CYS A 202 27.03 -24.96 3.09
N GLN A 203 28.02 -24.07 2.96
CA GLN A 203 29.44 -24.41 3.10
C GLN A 203 29.81 -24.96 4.49
N ARG A 204 29.05 -24.61 5.54
CA ARG A 204 29.38 -24.97 6.93
C ARG A 204 28.68 -26.23 7.43
N CYS A 205 27.45 -26.49 6.98
CA CYS A 205 26.67 -27.65 7.42
C CYS A 205 26.28 -28.62 6.30
N ASP A 206 26.62 -28.31 5.05
CA ASP A 206 26.30 -29.07 3.83
C ASP A 206 24.81 -29.35 3.57
N GLU A 207 23.93 -28.86 4.45
CA GLU A 207 22.49 -28.92 4.29
C GLU A 207 22.01 -27.97 3.19
N ARG A 208 20.93 -28.39 2.51
CA ARG A 208 20.23 -27.55 1.54
C ARG A 208 19.41 -26.51 2.29
N PRO A 209 19.53 -25.20 1.95
CA PRO A 209 18.72 -24.18 2.57
C PRO A 209 17.25 -24.31 2.11
N GLU A 210 16.35 -24.38 3.08
CA GLU A 210 14.90 -24.46 2.84
C GLU A 210 14.29 -23.10 2.46
N VAL A 211 14.82 -22.02 3.04
CA VAL A 211 14.27 -20.65 2.93
C VAL A 211 15.36 -19.71 2.38
N ASP A 212 15.28 -18.42 2.72
CA ASP A 212 16.28 -17.42 2.34
C ASP A 212 17.63 -17.78 2.94
N TYR A 213 18.64 -17.72 2.10
CA TYR A 213 20.03 -18.01 2.45
C TYR A 213 20.94 -16.90 1.94
N TRP A 214 22.19 -16.95 2.37
CA TRP A 214 23.21 -15.99 1.98
C TRP A 214 24.05 -16.61 0.90
N LYS A 215 24.23 -15.89 -0.21
CA LYS A 215 25.12 -16.32 -1.28
C LYS A 215 26.09 -15.20 -1.64
N ASN A 216 27.36 -15.52 -1.67
CA ASN A 216 28.35 -14.63 -2.27
C ASN A 216 28.34 -14.89 -3.79
N LEU A 217 27.92 -13.89 -4.55
CA LEU A 217 27.79 -14.00 -6.01
C LEU A 217 29.15 -14.03 -6.74
N ARG A 218 30.26 -13.70 -6.06
CA ARG A 218 31.61 -13.73 -6.63
C ARG A 218 32.26 -15.10 -6.48
N THR A 219 32.08 -15.73 -5.32
CA THR A 219 32.72 -17.01 -4.98
C THR A 219 31.77 -18.20 -5.07
N ASP A 220 30.50 -17.95 -5.39
CA ASP A 220 29.39 -18.91 -5.41
C ASP A 220 29.16 -19.71 -4.13
N ARG A 221 29.76 -19.25 -3.01
CA ARG A 221 29.58 -19.85 -1.69
C ARG A 221 28.24 -19.49 -1.09
N SER A 222 27.55 -20.48 -0.54
CA SER A 222 26.27 -20.33 0.15
C SER A 222 26.37 -20.65 1.63
N LEU A 223 25.64 -19.89 2.45
CA LEU A 223 25.48 -20.09 3.88
C LEU A 223 24.01 -20.06 4.25
N CYS A 224 23.56 -21.04 5.02
CA CYS A 224 22.20 -21.02 5.58
C CYS A 224 22.09 -19.94 6.66
N ARG A 225 20.86 -19.54 7.01
CA ARG A 225 20.60 -18.50 8.01
C ARG A 225 21.31 -18.74 9.34
N ARG A 226 21.26 -19.98 9.83
CA ARG A 226 21.87 -20.36 11.12
C ARG A 226 23.39 -20.25 11.06
N CYS A 227 24.01 -20.73 9.99
CA CYS A 227 25.46 -20.64 9.82
C CYS A 227 25.92 -19.21 9.60
N MET A 228 25.18 -18.37 8.87
CA MET A 228 25.53 -16.96 8.69
C MET A 228 25.56 -16.20 10.04
N VAL A 229 24.61 -16.48 10.94
CA VAL A 229 24.61 -15.88 12.28
C VAL A 229 25.85 -16.32 13.07
N LYS A 230 26.18 -17.62 13.04
CA LYS A 230 27.38 -18.13 13.69
C LYS A 230 28.66 -17.50 13.13
N GLU A 231 28.79 -17.37 11.80
CA GLU A 231 29.94 -16.70 11.18
C GLU A 231 30.07 -15.23 11.62
N LEU A 232 28.95 -14.52 11.75
CA LEU A 232 28.93 -13.15 12.25
C LEU A 232 29.31 -13.06 13.74
N GLU A 233 28.91 -14.04 14.54
CA GLU A 233 29.29 -14.15 15.95
C GLU A 233 30.78 -14.49 16.09
N ASP A 234 31.26 -15.50 15.37
CA ASP A 234 32.66 -15.93 15.32
C ASP A 234 33.58 -14.78 14.84
N ALA A 235 33.13 -13.97 13.87
CA ALA A 235 33.85 -12.78 13.43
C ALA A 235 33.89 -11.68 14.51
N ARG A 236 32.90 -11.59 15.40
CA ARG A 236 32.88 -10.62 16.51
C ARG A 236 33.76 -11.05 17.68
N THR A 237 33.75 -12.34 18.03
CA THR A 237 34.37 -12.85 19.27
C THR A 237 35.77 -13.43 19.08
N CYS A 238 36.07 -14.08 17.95
CA CYS A 238 37.27 -14.91 17.82
C CYS A 238 38.50 -14.20 17.25
N SER A 239 38.44 -12.89 16.96
CA SER A 239 39.59 -12.18 16.38
C SER A 239 40.42 -11.46 17.46
N LYS A 240 41.69 -11.85 17.61
CA LYS A 240 42.64 -11.20 18.53
C LYS A 240 42.98 -9.76 18.10
N HIS A 241 42.92 -9.48 16.80
CA HIS A 241 43.24 -8.17 16.22
C HIS A 241 42.02 -7.54 15.54
N LYS A 242 41.86 -6.22 15.72
CA LYS A 242 40.76 -5.43 15.17
C LYS A 242 40.78 -5.34 13.63
N SER A 243 41.97 -5.42 13.02
CA SER A 243 42.16 -5.45 11.57
C SER A 243 41.56 -6.70 10.93
N ASP A 244 41.82 -7.87 11.51
CA ASP A 244 41.36 -9.16 10.97
C ASP A 244 39.86 -9.34 11.20
N GLN A 245 39.34 -8.79 12.30
CA GLN A 245 37.91 -8.67 12.54
C GLN A 245 37.23 -7.88 11.42
N ASN A 246 37.74 -6.70 11.08
CA ASN A 246 37.16 -5.86 10.03
C ASN A 246 37.21 -6.57 8.66
N LYS A 247 38.33 -7.20 8.30
CA LYS A 247 38.45 -7.96 7.05
C LYS A 247 37.42 -9.09 6.96
N ARG A 248 37.23 -9.87 8.03
CA ARG A 248 36.19 -10.92 8.08
C ARG A 248 34.79 -10.35 7.95
N MET A 249 34.50 -9.27 8.68
CA MET A 249 33.21 -8.59 8.58
C MET A 249 32.96 -8.04 7.18
N ASP A 250 33.98 -7.54 6.50
CA ASP A 250 33.87 -7.04 5.12
C ASP A 250 33.63 -8.18 4.11
N ALA A 251 34.29 -9.32 4.28
CA ALA A 251 34.00 -10.52 3.48
C ALA A 251 32.55 -11.00 3.68
N LEU A 252 32.03 -10.95 4.91
CA LEU A 252 30.63 -11.30 5.21
C LEU A 252 29.62 -10.31 4.64
N LYS A 253 29.99 -9.03 4.46
CA LYS A 253 29.12 -8.03 3.79
C LYS A 253 28.91 -8.31 2.30
N GLU A 254 29.81 -9.03 1.65
CA GLU A 254 29.65 -9.38 0.23
C GLU A 254 28.51 -10.36 -0.01
N TYR A 255 28.15 -11.16 1.01
CA TYR A 255 27.05 -12.10 0.93
C TYR A 255 25.72 -11.36 0.82
N LYS A 256 24.94 -11.72 -0.20
CA LYS A 256 23.59 -11.17 -0.41
C LYS A 256 22.55 -12.22 -0.06
N ARG A 257 21.43 -11.75 0.49
CA ARG A 257 20.28 -12.61 0.77
C ARG A 257 19.62 -13.03 -0.55
N VAL A 258 19.42 -14.33 -0.71
CA VAL A 258 18.95 -14.96 -1.95
C VAL A 258 17.85 -15.98 -1.63
N ARG A 259 16.91 -16.14 -2.58
CA ARG A 259 15.86 -17.16 -2.58
C ARG A 259 15.80 -17.85 -3.94
N HIS A 260 15.42 -19.12 -3.95
CA HIS A 260 15.13 -19.85 -5.18
C HIS A 260 13.74 -19.49 -5.75
N CYS A 261 13.56 -19.52 -7.07
CA CYS A 261 12.30 -19.15 -7.73
C CYS A 261 11.09 -20.08 -7.50
N ALA A 262 11.30 -21.25 -6.88
CA ALA A 262 10.28 -22.28 -6.66
C ALA A 262 9.01 -21.79 -5.92
N TYR A 263 9.07 -20.64 -5.23
CA TYR A 263 7.92 -20.11 -4.50
C TYR A 263 6.84 -19.48 -5.40
N TYR A 264 7.11 -19.18 -6.68
CA TYR A 264 6.11 -18.55 -7.57
C TYR A 264 5.99 -19.16 -8.96
N HIS A 265 6.99 -19.92 -9.41
CA HIS A 265 6.89 -20.73 -10.63
C HIS A 265 7.62 -22.06 -10.48
N ARG A 266 7.23 -23.02 -11.31
CA ARG A 266 7.86 -24.35 -11.43
C ARG A 266 8.54 -24.48 -12.78
N HIS A 267 9.57 -25.31 -12.82
CA HIS A 267 10.34 -25.58 -14.03
C HIS A 267 10.07 -26.97 -14.62
N ASP A 268 9.53 -27.91 -13.83
CA ASP A 268 9.25 -29.29 -14.23
C ASP A 268 10.42 -29.94 -14.99
N LYS A 269 11.66 -29.73 -14.49
CA LYS A 269 12.94 -30.18 -15.09
C LYS A 269 13.26 -29.59 -16.47
N THR A 270 12.48 -28.63 -16.95
CA THR A 270 12.70 -27.90 -18.20
C THR A 270 13.17 -26.47 -17.92
N SER A 271 13.70 -25.79 -18.94
CA SER A 271 14.05 -24.36 -18.84
C SER A 271 12.82 -23.44 -18.81
N ALA A 272 11.66 -23.93 -19.23
CA ALA A 272 10.40 -23.20 -19.19
C ALA A 272 9.95 -22.99 -17.74
N ALA A 273 9.29 -21.86 -17.47
CA ALA A 273 8.80 -21.51 -16.13
C ALA A 273 7.27 -21.36 -16.17
N ILE A 274 6.57 -22.22 -15.45
CA ILE A 274 5.11 -22.19 -15.30
C ILE A 274 4.79 -21.44 -14.00
N GLN A 275 4.30 -20.20 -14.13
CA GLN A 275 3.91 -19.37 -13.00
C GLN A 275 2.57 -19.86 -12.42
N PHE A 276 2.56 -20.16 -11.12
CA PHE A 276 1.33 -20.51 -10.40
C PHE A 276 0.84 -19.37 -9.50
N ILE A 277 1.67 -18.35 -9.26
CA ILE A 277 1.28 -17.12 -8.55
C ILE A 277 1.06 -16.01 -9.56
N SER A 278 -0.03 -15.25 -9.39
CA SER A 278 -0.28 -14.09 -10.24
C SER A 278 0.74 -12.97 -10.02
N ASN A 279 1.07 -12.24 -11.08
CA ASN A 279 1.97 -11.06 -11.01
C ASN A 279 1.54 -10.03 -9.95
N LYS A 280 0.23 -9.94 -9.70
CA LYS A 280 -0.36 -9.03 -8.72
C LYS A 280 -0.06 -9.45 -7.28
N GLN A 281 -0.25 -10.72 -6.97
CA GLN A 281 0.14 -11.31 -5.68
C GLN A 281 1.65 -11.21 -5.48
N LEU A 282 2.45 -11.46 -6.52
CA LEU A 282 3.90 -11.35 -6.47
C LEU A 282 4.36 -9.92 -6.16
N LYS A 283 3.80 -8.91 -6.84
CA LYS A 283 4.06 -7.49 -6.55
C LYS A 283 3.69 -7.13 -5.11
N ARG A 284 2.54 -7.59 -4.62
CA ARG A 284 2.12 -7.35 -3.22
C ARG A 284 3.09 -7.97 -2.23
N LYS A 285 3.50 -9.23 -2.47
CA LYS A 285 4.48 -9.93 -1.64
C LYS A 285 5.80 -9.16 -1.57
N PHE A 286 6.36 -8.74 -2.70
CA PHE A 286 7.59 -7.95 -2.73
C PHE A 286 7.46 -6.61 -2.01
N ARG A 287 6.33 -5.91 -2.14
CA ARG A 287 6.10 -4.65 -1.40
C ARG A 287 6.13 -4.88 0.11
N LEU A 288 5.44 -5.91 0.60
CA LEU A 288 5.39 -6.25 2.02
C LEU A 288 6.76 -6.69 2.54
N GLU A 289 7.46 -7.57 1.82
CA GLU A 289 8.81 -8.02 2.20
C GLU A 289 9.79 -6.85 2.26
N ASN A 290 9.77 -5.97 1.27
CA ASN A 290 10.61 -4.77 1.26
C ASN A 290 10.28 -3.84 2.42
N TYR A 291 8.99 -3.62 2.70
CA TYR A 291 8.56 -2.81 3.84
C TYR A 291 9.08 -3.36 5.17
N LEU A 292 8.91 -4.66 5.41
CA LEU A 292 9.35 -5.32 6.64
C LEU A 292 10.89 -5.30 6.77
N SER A 293 11.62 -5.42 5.66
CA SER A 293 13.08 -5.39 5.67
C SER A 293 13.69 -4.08 6.18
N MET A 294 12.93 -2.98 6.20
CA MET A 294 13.40 -1.72 6.78
C MET A 294 13.52 -1.77 8.31
N PHE A 295 12.89 -2.75 8.96
CA PHE A 295 12.79 -2.87 10.41
C PHE A 295 13.59 -4.05 11.00
N GLU A 296 14.18 -4.91 10.17
CA GLU A 296 15.06 -6.01 10.59
C GLU A 296 16.44 -5.50 11.07
#